data_AF-A0A7X2D876-F1
#
_entry.id   AF-A0A7X2D876-F1
#
_cell.length_a   1.000
_cell.length_b   1.000
_cell.length_c   1.000
_cell.angle_alpha   90.00
_cell.angle_beta   90.00
_cell.angle_gamma   90.00
#
_symmetry.space_group_name_H-M   'P 1'
#
loop_
_entity.id
_entity.type
_entity.pdbx_description
1 polymer ?
#
loop_
_entity_poly.entity_id
_entity_poly.type
_entity_poly.pdbx_seq_one_letter_code
_entity_poly.pdbx_strand_id
1 'polypeptide(L)' 'MNENIFSSQEISCIVNPQAANKKWQRKKKLKGYLLKNLPCKIIDFQGSKEETVEIARKQSLT' A
#
# COMPACT_ATOMS: atom_id res chain seq x y z
N MET A 1 12.98 14.46 19.84
CA MET A 1 11.64 14.35 19.23
C MET A 1 11.84 14.71 17.77
N ASN A 2 11.83 13.71 16.87
CA ASN A 2 12.17 13.95 15.47
C ASN A 2 10.95 14.49 14.74
N GLU A 3 11.13 15.70 14.22
CA GLU A 3 10.09 16.50 13.60
C GLU A 3 9.59 15.89 12.28
N ASN A 4 8.31 16.13 12.06
CA ASN A 4 7.45 15.67 10.97
C ASN A 4 7.93 16.20 9.61
N ILE A 5 8.88 15.52 8.95
CA ILE A 5 9.25 15.85 7.55
C ILE A 5 8.18 15.37 6.55
N PHE A 6 7.21 14.55 6.98
CA PHE A 6 6.19 13.97 6.11
C PHE A 6 4.92 14.82 5.93
N SER A 7 4.86 16.06 6.42
CA SER A 7 3.60 16.79 6.56
C SER A 7 2.93 17.27 5.26
N SER A 8 3.40 16.86 4.08
CA SER A 8 2.76 17.24 2.81
C SER A 8 2.86 16.21 1.69
N GLN A 9 3.52 15.07 1.90
CA GLN A 9 3.63 14.02 0.89
C GLN A 9 2.76 12.84 1.29
N GLU A 10 1.70 12.60 0.53
CA GLU A 10 0.88 11.39 0.68
C GLU A 10 1.71 10.17 0.29
N ILE A 11 2.23 9.46 1.28
CA ILE A 11 2.99 8.23 1.06
C ILE A 11 1.99 7.11 0.78
N SER A 12 2.21 6.40 -0.33
CA SER A 12 1.46 5.19 -0.68
C SER A 12 2.38 3.97 -0.74
N CYS A 13 1.94 2.87 -0.15
CA CYS A 13 2.61 1.57 -0.19
C CYS A 13 1.92 0.68 -1.23
N ILE A 14 2.62 0.38 -2.32
CA ILE A 14 2.10 -0.49 -3.39
C ILE A 14 2.53 -1.92 -3.10
N VAL A 15 1.56 -2.79 -2.85
CA VAL A 15 1.79 -4.23 -2.69
C VAL A 15 1.32 -4.90 -3.97
N ASN A 16 2.24 -5.41 -4.80
CA ASN A 16 1.87 -6.23 -5.96
C ASN A 16 1.36 -7.59 -5.46
N PRO A 17 0.05 -7.86 -5.51
CA PRO A 17 -0.46 -9.11 -4.98
C PRO A 17 -0.02 -10.24 -5.89
N GLN A 18 0.03 -10.11 -7.22
CA GLN A 18 0.43 -11.21 -8.11
C GLN A 18 1.78 -11.86 -7.75
N ALA A 19 2.79 -11.07 -7.38
CA ALA A 19 4.09 -11.59 -6.93
C ALA A 19 4.06 -12.14 -5.49
N ALA A 20 3.15 -11.66 -4.64
CA ALA A 20 3.03 -12.00 -3.22
C ALA A 20 1.78 -12.85 -2.86
N ASN A 21 0.98 -13.28 -3.85
CA ASN A 21 -0.49 -13.36 -3.74
C ASN A 21 -1.00 -14.38 -2.75
N LYS A 22 -0.28 -15.50 -2.58
CA LYS A 22 -0.68 -16.49 -1.57
C LYS A 22 -0.23 -16.09 -0.17
N LYS A 23 0.95 -15.48 0.00
CA LYS A 23 1.48 -15.16 1.34
C LYS A 23 0.82 -13.91 1.91
N TRP A 24 0.63 -12.87 1.10
CA TRP A 24 0.00 -11.63 1.54
C TRP A 24 -1.45 -11.85 1.96
N GLN A 25 -2.25 -12.54 1.15
CA GLN A 25 -3.64 -12.86 1.49
C GLN A 25 -3.78 -13.74 2.75
N ARG A 26 -2.81 -14.65 2.99
CA ARG A 26 -2.80 -15.50 4.20
C ARG A 26 -2.37 -14.75 5.47
N LYS A 27 -1.70 -13.61 5.36
CA LYS A 27 -1.20 -12.83 6.50
C LYS A 27 -2.14 -11.69 6.92
N LYS A 28 -3.43 -12.01 7.12
CA LYS A 28 -4.47 -11.04 7.56
C LYS A 28 -4.09 -10.24 8.80
N LYS A 29 -3.48 -10.89 9.81
CA LYS A 29 -3.01 -10.21 11.04
C LYS A 29 -1.93 -9.17 10.76
N LEU A 30 -0.97 -9.49 9.90
CA LEU A 30 0.08 -8.55 9.50
C LEU A 30 -0.50 -7.39 8.69
N LYS A 31 -1.40 -7.69 7.74
CA LYS A 31 -2.09 -6.65 6.95
C LYS A 31 -2.85 -5.69 7.87
N GLY A 32 -3.62 -6.21 8.83
CA GLY A 32 -4.34 -5.38 9.80
C GLY A 32 -3.40 -4.56 10.70
N TYR A 33 -2.29 -5.14 11.15
CA TYR A 33 -1.28 -4.42 11.91
C TYR A 33 -0.66 -3.27 11.09
N LEU A 34 -0.29 -3.52 9.84
CA LEU A 34 0.33 -2.52 8.96
C LEU A 34 -0.66 -1.41 8.60
N LEU A 35 -1.91 -1.74 8.27
CA LEU A 35 -2.97 -0.74 8.03
C LEU A 35 -3.25 0.15 9.24
N LYS A 36 -3.09 -0.38 10.47
CA LYS A 36 -3.32 0.39 11.70
C LYS A 36 -2.13 1.29 12.09
N ASN A 37 -0.90 0.88 11.77
CA ASN A 37 0.30 1.51 12.30
C ASN A 37 1.12 2.28 11.26
N LEU A 38 0.93 2.02 9.96
CA LEU A 38 1.61 2.78 8.92
C LEU A 38 0.81 4.04 8.58
N PRO A 39 1.46 5.22 8.53
CA PRO A 39 0.82 6.47 8.14
C PRO A 39 0.62 6.59 6.62
N CYS A 40 0.59 5.46 5.89
CA CYS A 40 0.56 5.43 4.44
C CYS A 40 -0.63 4.62 3.91
N LYS A 41 -1.14 5.02 2.74
CA LYS A 41 -2.22 4.31 2.06
C LYS A 41 -1.67 3.04 1.43
N ILE A 42 -2.21 1.87 1.80
CA ILE A 42 -1.79 0.59 1.23
C ILE A 42 -2.68 0.25 0.04
N ILE A 43 -2.07 0.03 -1.13
CA ILE A 43 -2.74 -0.31 -2.38
C ILE A 43 -2.38 -1.75 -2.74
N ASP A 44 -3.35 -2.67 -2.65
CA ASP A 44 -3.13 -4.10 -2.87
C ASP A 44 -4.14 -4.75 -3.82
N PHE A 45 -4.31 -4.13 -4.99
CA PHE A 45 -5.24 -4.54 -6.05
C PHE A 45 -4.90 -5.91 -6.66
N GLN A 46 -5.88 -6.83 -6.70
CA GLN A 46 -5.70 -8.19 -7.21
C GLN A 46 -5.76 -8.27 -8.74
N GLY A 47 -4.86 -7.55 -9.41
CA GLY A 47 -4.71 -7.54 -10.86
C GLY A 47 -3.30 -7.91 -11.32
N SER A 48 -3.01 -7.64 -12.58
CA SER A 48 -1.63 -7.65 -13.08
C SER A 48 -0.79 -6.56 -12.39
N LYS A 49 0.53 -6.63 -12.58
CA LYS A 49 1.44 -5.57 -12.12
C LYS A 49 1.05 -4.23 -12.74
N GLU A 50 0.76 -4.23 -14.03
CA GLU A 50 0.41 -3.05 -14.82
C GLU A 50 -0.87 -2.42 -14.29
N GLU A 51 -1.88 -3.23 -13.98
CA GLU A 51 -3.14 -2.76 -13.38
C GLU A 51 -2.92 -2.18 -11.98
N THR A 52 -2.07 -2.81 -11.17
CA THR A 52 -1.76 -2.33 -9.81
C THR A 52 -1.06 -0.96 -9.85
N VAL A 53 -0.11 -0.78 -10.77
CA VAL A 53 0.59 0.50 -10.98
C VAL A 53 -0.40 1.57 -11.46
N GLU A 54 -1.29 1.23 -12.39
CA GLU A 54 -2.28 2.17 -12.90
C GLU A 54 -3.31 2.60 -11.84
N ILE A 55 -3.78 1.66 -11.01
CA ILE A 55 -4.64 1.96 -9.85
C ILE A 55 -3.92 2.86 -8.87
N ALA A 56 -2.65 2.55 -8.55
CA ALA A 56 -1.86 3.38 -7.64
C ALA A 56 -1.70 4.80 -8.16
N ARG A 57 -1.38 4.95 -9.44
CA ARG A 57 -1.28 6.25 -10.11
C ARG A 57 -2.58 7.06 -10.02
N LYS A 58 -3.74 6.43 -10.28
CA LYS A 58 -5.04 7.09 -10.13
C LYS A 58 -5.29 7.56 -8.68
N GLN A 59 -4.96 6.72 -7.71
CA GLN A 59 -5.17 7.01 -6.30
C GLN A 59 -4.22 8.05 -5.70
N SER A 60 -3.07 8.31 -6.33
CA SER A 60 -2.11 9.34 -5.93
C SER A 60 -2.33 10.70 -6.63
N LEU A 61 -3.22 10.75 -7.63
CA LEU A 61 -3.58 11.97 -8.35
C LEU A 61 -4.93 12.57 -7.87
N THR A 62 -5.59 11.93 -6.91
CA THR A 62 -6.87 12.35 -6.32
C THR A 62 -6.61 12.94 -4.95
#